data_AF-A0A969SIR3-F1
#
_entry.id   AF-A0A969SIR3-F1
#
_cell.length_a   1.000
_cell.length_b   1.000
_cell.length_c   1.000
_cell.angle_alpha   90.00
_cell.angle_beta   90.00
_cell.angle_gamma   90.00
#
_symmetry.space_group_name_H-M   'P 1'
#
loop_
_entity.id
_entity.type
_entity.pdbx_description
1 polymer ?
#
loop_
_entity_poly.entity_id
_entity_poly.type
_entity_poly.pdbx_seq_one_letter_code
_entity_poly.pdbx_strand_id
1 'polypeptide(L)'
;MAKALKDKAGIPFRVPSGIRLVRVNAKTGRPASPGDPNVILEAFKAEDSLTTAPSVDDLNIDAFSAAPPQQPIQPSVDDLNGLY
;
A
#
# COMPACT_ATOMS: atom_id res chain seq x y z
N MET A 1 9.45 19.10 18.51
CA MET A 1 9.73 18.86 17.07
C MET A 1 9.89 20.14 16.25
N ALA A 2 9.07 21.19 16.46
CA ALA A 2 9.12 22.42 15.66
C ALA A 2 10.54 23.05 15.50
N LYS A 3 11.33 23.13 16.58
CA LYS A 3 12.70 23.72 16.53
C LYS A 3 13.67 22.94 15.62
N ALA A 4 13.49 21.64 15.45
CA ALA A 4 14.39 20.78 14.65
C ALA A 4 14.09 20.80 13.14
N LEU A 5 12.89 21.27 12.76
CA LEU A 5 12.42 21.32 11.38
C LEU A 5 12.39 22.76 10.80
N LYS A 6 12.77 23.76 11.61
CA LYS A 6 12.61 25.20 11.28
C LYS A 6 13.26 25.62 9.94
N ASP A 7 14.37 24.99 9.56
CA ASP A 7 15.15 25.32 8.35
C ASP A 7 15.03 24.24 7.26
N LYS A 8 14.23 23.19 7.49
CA LYS A 8 14.04 22.10 6.53
C LYS A 8 12.72 22.28 5.80
N ALA A 9 12.80 22.41 4.47
CA ALA A 9 11.61 22.40 3.63
C ALA A 9 10.83 21.08 3.82
N GLY A 10 9.50 21.17 3.81
CA GLY A 10 8.65 19.99 3.81
C GLY A 10 8.90 19.15 2.56
N ILE A 11 9.07 17.85 2.73
CA ILE A 11 9.15 16.92 1.60
C ILE A 11 7.74 16.78 1.03
N PRO A 12 7.55 16.97 -0.30
CA PRO A 12 6.23 16.81 -0.89
C PRO A 12 5.77 15.35 -0.76
N PHE A 13 4.47 15.16 -0.59
CA PHE A 13 3.87 13.84 -0.55
C PHE A 13 4.07 13.13 -1.90
N ARG A 14 4.49 11.86 -1.85
CA ARG A 14 4.69 11.03 -3.05
C ARG A 14 3.65 9.92 -3.05
N VAL A 15 3.09 9.62 -4.23
CA VAL A 15 2.25 8.44 -4.43
C VAL A 15 3.15 7.29 -4.86
N PRO A 16 3.29 6.22 -4.05
CA PRO A 16 4.08 5.06 -4.44
C PRO A 16 3.33 4.25 -5.52
N SER A 17 4.09 3.46 -6.29
CA SER A 17 3.50 2.49 -7.21
C SER A 17 2.65 1.47 -6.46
N GLY A 18 1.53 1.03 -7.05
CA GLY A 18 0.63 0.06 -6.41
C GLY A 18 -0.39 0.67 -5.44
N ILE A 19 -0.47 2.01 -5.34
CA ILE A 19 -1.52 2.70 -4.58
C ILE A 19 -2.46 3.45 -5.54
N ARG A 20 -3.75 3.41 -5.24
CA ARG A 20 -4.79 4.21 -5.90
C ARG A 20 -5.59 5.00 -4.87
N LEU A 21 -6.00 6.22 -5.23
CA LEU A 21 -6.87 7.04 -4.40
C LEU A 21 -8.33 6.79 -4.79
N VAL A 22 -9.16 6.43 -3.81
CA VAL A 22 -10.58 6.13 -4.02
C VAL A 22 -11.43 7.09 -3.20
N ARG A 23 -12.54 7.53 -3.79
CA ARG A 23 -13.56 8.32 -3.09
C ARG A 23 -14.34 7.44 -2.12
N VAL A 24 -14.29 7.77 -0.84
CA VAL A 24 -14.94 7.01 0.24
C VAL A 24 -15.83 7.92 1.06
N ASN A 25 -17.01 7.42 1.41
CA ASN A 25 -17.89 8.12 2.32
C ASN A 25 -17.30 8.07 3.73
N ALA A 26 -16.93 9.23 4.28
CA ALA A 26 -16.18 9.33 5.52
C ALA A 26 -16.92 8.80 6.75
N LYS A 27 -18.25 8.59 6.66
CA LYS A 27 -19.03 7.99 7.75
C LYS A 27 -19.07 6.47 7.70
N THR A 28 -19.07 5.87 6.50
CA THR A 28 -19.32 4.43 6.32
C THR A 28 -18.08 3.64 5.91
N GLY A 29 -17.02 4.31 5.44
CA GLY A 29 -15.82 3.65 4.92
C GLY A 29 -16.05 2.91 3.59
N ARG A 30 -17.21 3.08 2.96
CA ARG A 30 -17.55 2.45 1.67
C ARG A 30 -17.29 3.39 0.50
N PRO A 31 -17.08 2.85 -0.72
CA PRO A 31 -16.98 3.67 -1.93
C PRO A 31 -18.15 4.65 -2.03
N ALA A 32 -17.83 5.92 -2.24
CA ALA A 32 -18.83 6.99 -2.24
C ALA A 32 -19.71 6.93 -3.50
N SER A 33 -21.01 7.13 -3.32
CA SER A 33 -21.95 7.26 -4.43
C SER A 33 -21.96 8.68 -5.01
N PRO A 34 -22.40 8.87 -6.26
CA PRO A 34 -22.66 10.20 -6.80
C PRO A 34 -23.65 10.96 -5.91
N GLY A 35 -23.30 12.18 -5.50
CA GLY A 35 -24.14 13.00 -4.61
C GLY A 35 -23.87 12.83 -3.11
N ASP A 36 -22.98 11.93 -2.71
CA ASP A 36 -22.59 11.81 -1.30
C ASP A 36 -21.95 13.12 -0.80
N PRO A 37 -22.45 13.69 0.33
CA PRO A 37 -22.02 15.00 0.79
C PRO A 37 -20.67 14.97 1.53
N ASN A 38 -20.27 13.83 2.10
CA ASN A 38 -19.11 13.72 2.98
C ASN A 38 -18.11 12.69 2.44
N VAL A 39 -17.27 13.12 1.51
CA VAL A 39 -16.35 12.24 0.78
C VAL A 39 -14.91 12.64 1.01
N ILE A 40 -14.09 11.65 1.34
CA ILE A 40 -12.63 11.76 1.45
C ILE A 40 -11.96 10.94 0.35
N LEU A 41 -10.68 11.26 0.08
CA LEU A 41 -9.81 10.41 -0.73
C LEU A 41 -9.01 9.51 0.21
N GLU A 42 -9.14 8.22 0.01
CA GLU A 42 -8.42 7.21 0.78
C GLU A 42 -7.55 6.36 -0.15
N ALA A 43 -6.35 6.02 0.34
CA ALA A 43 -5.37 5.25 -0.39
C ALA A 43 -5.60 3.74 -0.18
N PHE A 44 -5.81 3.03 -1.27
CA PHE A 44 -5.94 1.56 -1.28
C PHE A 44 -4.83 0.94 -2.13
N LYS A 45 -4.50 -0.32 -1.85
CA LYS A 45 -3.64 -1.09 -2.75
C LYS A 45 -4.37 -1.31 -4.08
N ALA A 46 -3.63 -1.34 -5.17
CA ALA A 46 -4.19 -1.43 -6.51
C ALA A 46 -4.94 -2.75 -6.75
N GLU A 47 -4.59 -3.80 -6.02
CA GLU A 47 -5.18 -5.13 -6.05
C GLU A 47 -6.40 -5.31 -5.11
N ASP A 48 -6.67 -4.37 -4.20
CA ASP A 48 -7.75 -4.54 -3.22
C ASP A 48 -9.14 -4.61 -3.91
N SER A 49 -10.00 -5.51 -3.45
CA SER A 49 -11.39 -5.60 -3.90
C SER A 49 -12.32 -4.86 -2.94
N LEU A 50 -12.75 -3.65 -3.31
CA LEU A 50 -13.58 -2.78 -2.43
C LEU A 50 -15.07 -3.15 -2.42
N THR A 51 -15.47 -4.15 -3.19
CA THR A 51 -16.87 -4.61 -3.30
C THR A 51 -17.16 -5.81 -2.40
N THR A 52 -16.12 -6.48 -1.92
CA THR A 52 -16.21 -7.65 -1.02
C THR A 52 -15.71 -7.26 0.36
N ALA A 53 -16.24 -7.89 1.42
CA ALA A 53 -15.69 -7.68 2.76
C ALA A 53 -14.20 -8.09 2.77
N PRO A 54 -13.33 -7.34 3.48
CA PRO A 54 -11.92 -7.69 3.54
C PRO A 54 -11.76 -9.09 4.11
N SER A 55 -10.87 -9.87 3.51
CA SER A 55 -10.51 -11.20 4.00
C SER A 55 -9.64 -11.07 5.25
N VAL A 56 -9.52 -12.15 6.04
CA VAL A 56 -8.67 -12.14 7.25
C VAL A 56 -7.20 -11.85 6.92
N ASP A 57 -6.76 -12.21 5.71
CA ASP A 57 -5.41 -11.93 5.21
C ASP A 57 -5.22 -10.44 4.92
N ASP A 58 -6.25 -9.73 4.45
CA ASP A 58 -6.21 -8.27 4.20
C ASP A 58 -6.14 -7.46 5.49
N LEU A 59 -6.66 -8.00 6.60
CA LEU A 59 -6.64 -7.35 7.91
C LEU A 59 -5.31 -7.54 8.64
N ASN A 60 -4.42 -8.39 8.14
CA ASN A 60 -3.06 -8.50 8.66
C ASN A 60 -2.24 -7.30 8.14
N ILE A 61 -2.11 -6.26 8.97
CA ILE A 61 -1.35 -5.05 8.64
C ILE A 61 0.15 -5.34 8.74
N ASP A 62 0.69 -6.08 7.77
CA ASP A 62 2.13 -6.18 7.58
C ASP A 62 2.62 -4.83 7.02
N ALA A 63 3.17 -3.99 7.89
CA ALA A 63 3.63 -2.63 7.60
C ALA A 63 4.68 -2.53 6.47
N PHE A 64 5.18 -3.67 5.98
CA PHE A 64 6.15 -3.78 4.89
C PHE A 64 5.58 -4.42 3.61
N SER A 65 4.31 -4.83 3.58
CA SER A 65 3.67 -5.42 2.38
C SER A 65 3.53 -4.44 1.21
N ALA A 66 3.67 -3.13 1.43
CA ALA A 66 3.69 -2.13 0.37
C ALA A 66 4.99 -2.11 -0.46
N ALA A 67 6.00 -2.91 -0.08
CA ALA A 67 7.16 -3.14 -0.91
C ALA A 67 6.84 -4.18 -2.00
N PRO A 68 7.32 -4.01 -3.25
CA PRO A 68 7.19 -5.06 -4.26
C PRO A 68 7.80 -6.36 -3.73
N PRO A 69 7.18 -7.53 -4.01
CA PRO A 69 7.72 -8.81 -3.57
C PRO A 69 9.15 -8.93 -4.11
N GLN A 70 10.13 -8.97 -3.21
CA GLN A 70 11.46 -9.42 -3.56
C GLN A 70 11.30 -10.87 -4.01
N GLN A 71 11.50 -11.13 -5.31
CA GLN A 71 11.55 -12.50 -5.78
C GLN A 71 12.53 -13.25 -4.89
N PRO A 72 12.13 -14.35 -4.23
CA PRO A 72 13.08 -15.13 -3.47
C PRO A 72 14.19 -15.53 -4.44
N ILE A 73 15.41 -15.11 -4.13
CA ILE A 73 16.60 -15.55 -4.84
C ILE A 73 16.66 -17.05 -4.57
N GLN A 74 16.06 -17.84 -5.44
CA GLN A 74 16.21 -19.28 -5.39
C GLN A 74 17.70 -19.53 -5.67
N PRO A 75 18.46 -20.15 -4.74
CA PRO A 75 19.78 -20.61 -5.11
C PRO A 75 19.60 -21.60 -6.26
N SER A 76 20.15 -21.26 -7.42
CA SER A 76 20.28 -22.20 -8.54
C SER A 76 21.00 -23.43 -8.01
N VAL A 77 20.32 -24.58 -8.01
CA VAL A 77 20.86 -25.88 -7.60
C VAL A 77 21.93 -26.42 -8.57
N ASP A 78 22.40 -25.59 -9.51
CA ASP A 78 23.36 -25.93 -10.56
C ASP A 78 24.84 -25.84 -10.14
N ASP A 79 25.17 -25.30 -8.96
CA ASP A 79 26.56 -25.12 -8.52
C ASP A 79 27.18 -26.36 -7.82
N LEU A 80 26.47 -27.50 -7.77
CA LEU A 80 26.92 -28.72 -7.07
C LEU A 80 27.59 -29.78 -7.96
N ASN A 81 27.81 -29.51 -9.25
CA ASN A 81 28.43 -30.48 -10.17
C ASN A 81 29.92 -30.23 -10.47
N GLY A 82 30.68 -29.80 -9.46
CA GLY A 82 32.14 -29.64 -9.58
C GLY A 82 32.90 -30.65 -8.71
N LEU A 83 33.10 -31.88 -9.19
CA LEU A 83 34.19 -32.79 -8.78
C LEU A 83 34.14 -34.10 -9.59
N TYR A 84 34.72 -34.08 -10.79
CA TYR A 84 35.51 -35.17 -11.40
C TYR A 84 36.48 -34.57 -12.42
#